data_AF-A0A7X4YGM2-F1
#
_entry.id   AF-A0A7X4YGM2-F1
#
_cell.length_a   1.000
_cell.length_b   1.000
_cell.length_c   1.000
_cell.angle_alpha   90.00
_cell.angle_beta   90.00
_cell.angle_gamma   90.00
#
_symmetry.space_group_name_H-M   'P 1'
#
loop_
_entity.id
_entity.type
_entity.pdbx_description
1 polymer ?
#
loop_
_entity_poly.entity_id
_entity_poly.type
_entity_poly.pdbx_seq_one_letter_code
_entity_poly.pdbx_strand_id
1 'polypeptide(L)'
;MKKRLGDILLARGVVDALQLQSALAYQRKWGVALGQVVVDQRFCTAEAVLSALAAQSGVESVDLDACPLDASLARLIPCKVAEAHRVVPLRLEGQGLREVLVVALAAPASLATLDVVKSVSGKARVVPRLATDAALGRAIGRLYRGEPATPQRRPGMESFTLPEWEESMPLVVGQSLAELTDMLAPEPVREPVRQADSANLPMLAPLELPWAPVPKPRVTEREQVLVYGWGADAAAGLVQVLSGAGFTVKVASTGDVCAATEAQVVVAPLPAMEVLAQRLRAQVLVAGKAPERDLPRAQAVHARGFVAAPVDPDLLLRSVRRLSRASDEARLKHAS
;
A
#
# COMPACT_ATOMS: atom_id res chain seq x y z
N MET A 1 35.29 -16.37 -7.10
CA MET A 1 34.31 -16.53 -6.00
C MET A 1 32.97 -15.97 -6.47
N LYS A 2 31.85 -16.69 -6.28
CA LYS A 2 30.50 -16.15 -6.55
C LYS A 2 30.30 -14.92 -5.65
N LYS A 3 29.96 -13.76 -6.23
CA LYS A 3 29.60 -12.56 -5.45
C LYS A 3 28.39 -12.91 -4.56
N ARG A 4 28.40 -12.48 -3.29
CA ARG A 4 27.26 -12.73 -2.39
C ARG A 4 26.08 -11.84 -2.83
N LEU A 5 24.86 -12.29 -2.58
CA LEU A 5 23.66 -11.53 -2.97
C LEU A 5 23.65 -10.15 -2.31
N GLY A 6 24.04 -10.07 -1.03
CA GLY A 6 24.16 -8.81 -0.30
C GLY A 6 25.12 -7.82 -0.96
N ASP A 7 26.29 -8.29 -1.40
CA ASP A 7 27.28 -7.44 -2.09
C ASP A 7 26.74 -6.91 -3.42
N ILE A 8 25.95 -7.72 -4.14
CA ILE A 8 25.34 -7.33 -5.41
C ILE A 8 24.24 -6.29 -5.18
N LEU A 9 23.43 -6.45 -4.12
CA LEU A 9 22.39 -5.49 -3.77
C LEU A 9 22.99 -4.15 -3.33
N LEU A 10 24.07 -4.17 -2.53
CA LEU A 10 24.83 -2.97 -2.15
C LEU A 10 25.46 -2.28 -3.35
N ALA A 11 26.16 -3.03 -4.20
CA ALA A 11 26.86 -2.47 -5.37
C ALA A 11 25.90 -1.81 -6.37
N ARG A 12 24.62 -2.20 -6.36
CA ARG A 12 23.57 -1.62 -7.20
C ARG A 12 22.83 -0.46 -6.53
N GLY A 13 23.16 -0.12 -5.29
CA GLY A 13 22.48 0.93 -4.53
C GLY A 13 21.03 0.58 -4.18
N VAL A 14 20.65 -0.70 -4.24
CA VAL A 14 19.28 -1.16 -3.94
C VAL A 14 19.05 -1.21 -2.43
N VAL A 15 20.11 -1.44 -1.65
CA VAL A 15 20.10 -1.41 -0.19
C VAL A 15 21.36 -0.69 0.30
N ASP A 16 21.25 -0.03 1.46
CA ASP A 16 22.41 0.54 2.15
C ASP A 16 23.10 -0.49 3.08
N ALA A 17 24.28 -0.14 3.59
CA ALA A 17 25.07 -1.04 4.43
C ALA A 17 24.38 -1.39 5.76
N LEU A 18 23.62 -0.46 6.33
CA LEU A 18 22.90 -0.65 7.60
C LEU A 18 21.68 -1.56 7.39
N GLN A 19 20.91 -1.34 6.32
CA GLN A 19 19.79 -2.17 5.87
C GLN A 19 20.25 -3.59 5.58
N LEU A 20 21.40 -3.77 4.90
CA LEU A 20 21.96 -5.10 4.66
C LEU A 20 22.34 -5.79 5.97
N GLN A 21 22.98 -5.08 6.91
CA GLN A 21 23.35 -5.64 8.22
C GLN A 21 22.11 -6.07 9.02
N SER A 22 21.07 -5.23 9.05
CA SER A 22 19.78 -5.56 9.68
C SER A 22 19.16 -6.82 9.05
N ALA A 23 19.12 -6.90 7.72
CA ALA A 23 18.58 -8.04 7.01
C ALA A 23 19.38 -9.33 7.26
N LEU A 24 20.71 -9.26 7.34
CA LEU A 24 21.57 -10.39 7.69
C LEU A 24 21.37 -10.85 9.13
N ALA A 25 21.21 -9.93 10.08
CA ALA A 25 20.92 -10.27 11.47
C ALA A 25 19.56 -11.00 11.59
N TYR A 26 18.55 -10.52 10.87
CA TYR A 26 17.24 -11.16 10.80
C TYR A 26 17.32 -12.57 10.18
N GLN A 27 18.02 -12.71 9.04
CA GLN A 27 18.27 -14.01 8.42
C GLN A 27 18.93 -14.99 9.39
N ARG A 28 19.96 -14.57 10.16
CA ARG A 28 20.65 -15.44 11.12
C ARG A 28 19.75 -15.87 12.27
N LYS A 29 18.84 -14.99 12.71
CA LYS A 29 17.92 -15.26 13.81
C LYS A 29 16.80 -16.23 13.41
N TRP A 30 16.28 -16.12 12.20
CA TRP A 30 15.07 -16.82 11.76
C TRP A 30 15.29 -17.89 10.68
N GLY A 31 16.50 -17.99 10.12
CA GLY A 31 16.83 -18.96 9.07
C GLY A 31 16.19 -18.67 7.70
N VAL A 32 15.66 -17.46 7.50
CA VAL A 32 14.96 -17.07 6.26
C VAL A 32 15.95 -16.62 5.18
N ALA A 33 15.59 -16.78 3.90
CA ALA A 33 16.42 -16.32 2.79
C ALA A 33 16.57 -14.79 2.78
N LEU A 34 17.80 -14.29 2.60
CA LEU A 34 18.11 -12.85 2.60
C LEU A 34 17.22 -12.05 1.63
N GLY A 35 17.00 -12.56 0.42
CA GLY A 35 16.15 -11.88 -0.57
C GLY A 35 14.73 -11.66 -0.09
N GLN A 36 14.15 -12.63 0.62
CA GLN A 36 12.80 -12.52 1.20
C GLN A 36 12.78 -11.46 2.31
N VAL A 37 13.78 -11.49 3.20
CA VAL A 37 13.89 -10.54 4.31
C VAL A 37 13.96 -9.08 3.83
N VAL A 38 14.74 -8.82 2.78
CA VAL A 38 14.92 -7.46 2.25
C VAL A 38 13.64 -6.95 1.57
N VAL A 39 12.83 -7.84 0.96
CA VAL A 39 11.51 -7.50 0.42
C VAL A 39 10.48 -7.29 1.53
N ASP A 40 10.46 -8.17 2.54
CA ASP A 40 9.52 -8.09 3.67
C ASP A 40 9.73 -6.82 4.51
N GLN A 41 10.99 -6.41 4.70
CA GLN A 41 11.34 -5.15 5.36
C GLN A 41 11.16 -3.92 4.44
N ARG A 42 10.66 -4.11 3.21
CA ARG A 42 10.46 -3.07 2.19
C ARG A 42 11.70 -2.24 1.83
N PHE A 43 12.89 -2.81 2.02
CA PHE A 43 14.14 -2.17 1.59
C PHE A 43 14.29 -2.21 0.07
N CYS A 44 13.71 -3.22 -0.60
CA CYS A 44 13.72 -3.30 -2.05
C CYS A 44 12.51 -4.04 -2.63
N THR A 45 12.34 -3.97 -3.94
CA THR A 45 11.29 -4.70 -4.67
C THR A 45 11.73 -6.13 -5.01
N ALA A 46 10.76 -7.04 -5.16
CA ALA A 46 11.03 -8.41 -5.59
C ALA A 46 11.75 -8.48 -6.96
N GLU A 47 11.51 -7.51 -7.84
CA GLU A 47 12.20 -7.38 -9.14
C GLU A 47 13.68 -7.03 -8.98
N ALA A 48 14.01 -6.13 -8.03
CA ALA A 48 15.40 -5.77 -7.76
C ALA A 48 16.18 -6.98 -7.22
N VAL A 49 15.56 -7.77 -6.34
CA VAL A 49 16.13 -9.05 -5.85
C VAL A 49 16.30 -10.04 -6.99
N LEU A 50 15.29 -10.20 -7.85
CA LEU A 50 15.33 -11.10 -9.01
C LEU A 50 16.50 -10.74 -9.94
N SER A 51 16.65 -9.45 -10.25
CA SER A 51 17.74 -8.96 -11.10
C SER A 51 19.12 -9.19 -10.46
N ALA A 52 19.23 -9.08 -9.13
CA ALA A 52 20.47 -9.36 -8.41
C ALA A 52 20.80 -10.86 -8.43
N LEU A 53 19.79 -11.73 -8.24
CA LEU A 53 19.91 -13.18 -8.34
C LEU A 53 20.27 -13.64 -9.76
N ALA A 54 19.71 -12.99 -10.78
CA ALA A 54 20.05 -13.20 -12.18
C ALA A 54 21.55 -12.95 -12.44
N ALA A 55 22.05 -11.79 -11.99
CA ALA A 55 23.48 -11.48 -12.11
C ALA A 55 24.38 -12.41 -11.27
N GLN A 56 23.91 -12.88 -10.12
CA GLN A 56 24.65 -13.83 -9.29
C GLN A 56 24.78 -15.21 -9.95
N SER A 57 23.72 -15.66 -10.60
CA SER A 57 23.61 -17.00 -11.18
C SER A 57 24.06 -17.06 -12.65
N GLY A 58 24.14 -15.92 -13.33
CA GLY A 58 24.40 -15.85 -14.78
C GLY A 58 23.20 -16.26 -15.62
N VAL A 59 22.00 -16.30 -15.03
CA VAL A 59 20.74 -16.67 -15.70
C VAL A 59 19.90 -15.42 -15.91
N GLU A 60 19.46 -15.14 -17.14
CA GLU A 60 18.64 -13.95 -17.40
C GLU A 60 17.25 -14.08 -16.76
N SER A 61 16.73 -12.96 -16.27
CA SER A 61 15.35 -12.84 -15.81
C SER A 61 14.40 -12.62 -17.00
N VAL A 62 13.15 -13.06 -16.85
CA VAL A 62 12.07 -12.85 -17.83
C VAL A 62 10.85 -12.27 -17.13
N ASP A 63 10.18 -11.34 -17.81
CA ASP A 63 8.86 -10.88 -17.41
C ASP A 63 7.79 -11.79 -18.03
N LEU A 64 7.09 -12.54 -17.18
CA LEU A 64 6.03 -13.46 -17.59
C LEU A 64 4.70 -12.77 -17.87
N ASP A 65 4.53 -11.53 -17.42
CA ASP A 65 3.30 -10.80 -17.68
C ASP A 65 3.27 -10.23 -19.12
N ALA A 66 4.44 -9.87 -19.65
CA ALA A 66 4.61 -9.38 -21.02
C ALA A 66 4.87 -10.48 -22.06
N CYS A 67 5.17 -11.72 -21.63
CA CYS A 67 5.48 -12.82 -22.53
C CYS A 67 4.21 -13.57 -22.97
N PRO A 68 3.95 -13.72 -24.29
CA PRO A 68 2.90 -14.62 -24.75
C PRO A 68 3.26 -16.07 -24.39
N LEU A 69 2.31 -16.81 -23.83
CA LEU A 69 2.48 -18.21 -23.45
C LEU A 69 1.75 -19.10 -24.47
N ASP A 70 2.46 -20.03 -25.08
CA ASP A 70 1.88 -21.00 -26.00
C ASP A 70 1.25 -22.18 -25.22
N ALA A 71 -0.08 -22.31 -25.34
CA ALA A 71 -0.85 -23.39 -24.73
C ALA A 71 -0.39 -24.79 -25.15
N SER A 72 0.23 -24.93 -26.33
CA SER A 72 0.78 -26.20 -26.82
C SER A 72 1.86 -26.75 -25.89
N LEU A 73 2.59 -25.87 -25.20
CA LEU A 73 3.67 -26.25 -24.28
C LEU A 73 3.15 -26.83 -22.96
N ALA A 74 1.88 -26.61 -22.61
CA ALA A 74 1.25 -27.23 -21.45
C ALA A 74 1.21 -28.77 -21.55
N ARG A 75 1.36 -29.34 -22.75
CA ARG A 75 1.48 -30.79 -22.98
C ARG A 75 2.84 -31.34 -22.58
N LEU A 76 3.90 -30.51 -22.60
CA LEU A 76 5.27 -30.93 -22.29
C LEU A 76 5.53 -31.00 -20.78
N ILE A 77 4.86 -30.15 -20.01
CA ILE A 77 4.98 -30.12 -18.55
C ILE A 77 3.57 -30.19 -17.97
N PRO A 78 3.19 -31.25 -17.24
CA PRO A 78 1.90 -31.33 -16.59
C PRO A 78 1.74 -30.27 -15.50
N CYS A 79 0.51 -29.78 -15.30
CA CYS A 79 0.18 -28.74 -14.30
C CYS A 79 0.74 -29.05 -12.90
N LYS A 80 0.61 -30.31 -12.44
CA LYS A 80 1.13 -30.74 -11.13
C LYS A 80 2.64 -30.51 -10.99
N VAL A 81 3.41 -30.75 -12.04
CA VAL A 81 4.87 -30.54 -12.06
C VAL A 81 5.19 -29.04 -12.10
N ALA A 82 4.45 -28.29 -12.92
CA ALA A 82 4.56 -26.84 -13.01
C ALA A 82 4.32 -26.15 -11.65
N GLU A 83 3.27 -26.55 -10.91
CA GLU A 83 2.93 -26.02 -9.59
C GLU A 83 3.94 -26.47 -8.51
N ALA A 84 4.27 -27.76 -8.46
CA ALA A 84 5.15 -28.31 -7.44
C ALA A 84 6.58 -27.76 -7.54
N HIS A 85 7.09 -27.59 -8.75
CA HIS A 85 8.46 -27.12 -9.00
C HIS A 85 8.54 -25.64 -9.39
N ARG A 86 7.41 -24.92 -9.38
CA ARG A 86 7.30 -23.49 -9.76
C ARG A 86 8.01 -23.21 -11.08
N VAL A 87 7.59 -23.92 -12.12
CA VAL A 87 8.18 -23.83 -13.47
C VAL A 87 7.11 -23.60 -14.53
N VAL A 88 7.41 -22.76 -15.51
CA VAL A 88 6.52 -22.45 -16.64
C VAL A 88 7.28 -22.61 -17.95
N PRO A 89 6.81 -23.42 -18.91
CA PRO A 89 7.41 -23.46 -20.23
C PRO A 89 7.04 -22.20 -21.01
N LEU A 90 8.04 -21.57 -21.63
CA LEU A 90 7.85 -20.30 -22.35
C LEU A 90 7.74 -20.50 -23.85
N ARG A 91 8.70 -21.24 -24.42
CA ARG A 91 8.80 -21.50 -25.85
C ARG A 91 9.76 -22.63 -26.15
N LEU A 92 9.60 -23.19 -27.34
CA LEU A 92 10.52 -24.15 -27.93
C LEU A 92 11.29 -23.43 -29.04
N GLU A 93 12.61 -23.46 -28.97
CA GLU A 93 13.49 -22.87 -29.98
C GLU A 93 14.24 -23.97 -30.75
N GLY A 94 14.43 -23.80 -32.06
CA GLY A 94 15.13 -24.77 -32.92
C GLY A 94 14.19 -25.69 -33.71
N GLN A 95 14.77 -26.67 -34.42
CA GLN A 95 14.03 -27.63 -35.24
C GLN A 95 14.61 -29.05 -35.07
N GLY A 96 13.72 -30.05 -35.01
CA GLY A 96 14.08 -31.47 -34.95
C GLY A 96 14.82 -31.88 -33.67
N LEU A 97 15.89 -32.66 -33.80
CA LEU A 97 16.69 -33.18 -32.67
C LEU A 97 17.46 -32.12 -31.86
N ARG A 98 17.43 -30.85 -32.27
CA ARG A 98 18.10 -29.72 -31.58
C ARG A 98 17.14 -28.77 -30.88
N GLU A 99 15.90 -29.18 -30.66
CA GLU A 99 14.92 -28.37 -29.93
C GLU A 99 15.38 -28.06 -28.50
N VAL A 100 15.29 -26.78 -28.14
CA VAL A 100 15.65 -26.24 -26.85
C VAL A 100 14.39 -25.72 -26.18
N LEU A 101 14.06 -26.25 -25.00
CA LEU A 101 12.94 -25.77 -24.22
C LEU A 101 13.40 -24.63 -23.31
N VAL A 102 12.86 -23.43 -23.52
CA VAL A 102 13.08 -22.30 -22.62
C VAL A 102 12.01 -22.34 -21.54
N VAL A 103 12.45 -22.37 -20.27
CA VAL A 103 11.55 -22.45 -19.11
C VAL A 103 11.84 -21.33 -18.13
N ALA A 104 10.80 -20.76 -17.54
CA ALA A 104 10.90 -19.87 -16.40
C ALA A 104 10.80 -20.66 -15.09
N LEU A 105 11.63 -20.34 -14.12
CA LEU A 105 11.66 -20.94 -12.79
C LEU A 105 11.90 -19.89 -11.72
N ALA A 106 11.51 -20.24 -10.48
CA ALA A 106 11.74 -19.40 -9.32
C ALA A 106 13.25 -19.24 -9.06
N ALA A 107 13.64 -18.04 -8.63
CA ALA A 107 15.01 -17.76 -8.21
C ALA A 107 15.23 -18.18 -6.74
N PRO A 108 16.39 -18.77 -6.38
CA PRO A 108 17.52 -19.12 -7.23
C PRO A 108 17.28 -20.38 -8.08
N ALA A 109 17.93 -20.47 -9.25
CA ALA A 109 17.79 -21.62 -10.14
C ALA A 109 18.21 -22.94 -9.49
N SER A 110 17.26 -23.85 -9.33
CA SER A 110 17.50 -25.20 -8.82
C SER A 110 17.86 -26.16 -9.96
N LEU A 111 19.06 -26.75 -9.89
CA LEU A 111 19.50 -27.79 -10.83
C LEU A 111 18.56 -29.01 -10.78
N ALA A 112 18.08 -29.38 -9.60
CA ALA A 112 17.14 -30.48 -9.43
C ALA A 112 15.82 -30.23 -10.19
N THR A 113 15.31 -28.99 -10.15
CA THR A 113 14.12 -28.61 -10.92
C THR A 113 14.38 -28.74 -12.43
N LEU A 114 15.56 -28.33 -12.91
CA LEU A 114 15.90 -28.46 -14.32
C LEU A 114 15.98 -29.92 -14.78
N ASP A 115 16.49 -30.81 -13.95
CA ASP A 115 16.60 -32.23 -14.31
C ASP A 115 15.23 -32.92 -14.32
N VAL A 116 14.33 -32.57 -13.40
CA VAL A 116 12.92 -33.01 -13.45
C VAL A 116 12.25 -32.51 -14.72
N VAL A 117 12.45 -31.24 -15.08
CA VAL A 117 11.86 -30.64 -16.29
C VAL A 117 12.39 -31.31 -17.56
N LYS A 118 13.69 -31.60 -17.65
CA LYS A 118 14.27 -32.37 -18.78
C LYS A 118 13.64 -33.75 -18.89
N SER A 119 13.52 -34.46 -17.77
CA SER A 119 12.94 -35.80 -17.72
C SER A 119 11.47 -35.81 -18.17
N VAL A 120 10.66 -34.88 -17.65
CA VAL A 120 9.22 -34.79 -17.94
C VAL A 120 8.96 -34.29 -19.37
N SER A 121 9.71 -33.29 -19.84
CA SER A 121 9.51 -32.71 -21.17
C SER A 121 10.08 -33.57 -22.31
N GLY A 122 10.96 -34.53 -22.00
CA GLY A 122 11.64 -35.36 -22.99
C GLY A 122 12.63 -34.59 -23.89
N LYS A 123 12.99 -33.35 -23.54
CA LYS A 123 13.87 -32.49 -24.34
C LYS A 123 15.32 -32.61 -23.89
N ALA A 124 16.23 -32.72 -24.86
CA ALA A 124 17.67 -32.86 -24.61
C ALA A 124 18.30 -31.61 -23.98
N ARG A 125 17.76 -30.41 -24.27
CA ARG A 125 18.28 -29.14 -23.76
C ARG A 125 17.16 -28.28 -23.20
N VAL A 126 17.36 -27.81 -21.97
CA VAL A 126 16.47 -26.89 -21.27
C VAL A 126 17.26 -25.67 -20.85
N VAL A 127 16.79 -24.48 -21.21
CA VAL A 127 17.42 -23.19 -20.87
C VAL A 127 16.59 -22.51 -19.78
N PRO A 128 17.15 -22.27 -18.59
CA PRO A 128 16.46 -21.58 -17.51
C PRO A 128 16.36 -20.07 -17.78
N ARG A 129 15.24 -19.49 -17.36
CA ARG A 129 15.01 -18.06 -17.15
C ARG A 129 14.48 -17.85 -15.74
N LEU A 130 14.87 -16.77 -15.07
CA LEU A 130 14.40 -16.48 -13.71
C LEU A 130 13.14 -15.61 -13.74
N ALA A 131 12.17 -15.93 -12.90
CA ALA A 131 10.98 -15.13 -12.67
C ALA A 131 10.64 -15.05 -11.19
N THR A 132 9.80 -14.08 -10.80
CA THR A 132 9.28 -13.99 -9.43
C THR A 132 8.23 -15.08 -9.17
N ASP A 133 8.08 -15.53 -7.92
CA ASP A 133 7.09 -16.56 -7.57
C ASP A 133 5.67 -16.13 -7.91
N ALA A 134 5.35 -14.85 -7.69
CA ALA A 134 4.06 -14.27 -8.03
C ALA A 134 3.78 -14.31 -9.54
N ALA A 135 4.79 -14.00 -10.36
CA ALA A 135 4.65 -14.05 -11.82
C ALA A 135 4.48 -15.49 -12.32
N LEU A 136 5.21 -16.45 -11.74
CA LEU A 136 5.07 -17.87 -12.05
C LEU A 136 3.67 -18.39 -11.69
N GLY A 137 3.15 -18.05 -10.52
CA GLY A 137 1.80 -18.45 -10.10
C GLY A 137 0.72 -17.98 -11.08
N ARG A 138 0.79 -16.71 -11.51
CA ARG A 138 -0.13 -16.18 -12.53
C ARG A 138 0.04 -16.86 -13.89
N ALA A 139 1.28 -17.06 -14.32
CA ALA A 139 1.56 -17.69 -15.61
C ALA A 139 1.07 -19.15 -15.64
N ILE A 140 1.19 -19.89 -14.55
CA ILE A 140 0.60 -21.24 -14.40
C ILE A 140 -0.93 -21.15 -14.47
N GLY A 141 -1.56 -20.20 -13.77
CA GLY A 141 -3.01 -19.97 -13.84
C GLY A 141 -3.50 -19.68 -15.27
N ARG A 142 -2.80 -18.80 -16.00
CA ARG A 142 -3.09 -18.48 -17.39
C ARG A 142 -2.94 -19.70 -18.31
N LEU A 143 -1.84 -20.43 -18.17
CA LEU A 143 -1.48 -21.54 -19.08
C LEU A 143 -2.35 -22.78 -18.87
N TYR A 144 -2.66 -23.15 -17.62
CA TYR A 144 -3.36 -24.40 -17.31
C TYR A 144 -4.83 -24.22 -16.93
N ARG A 145 -5.22 -23.03 -16.43
CA ARG A 145 -6.58 -22.76 -15.95
C ARG A 145 -7.32 -21.71 -16.78
N GLY A 146 -6.67 -21.10 -17.77
CA GLY A 146 -7.28 -20.07 -18.61
C GLY A 146 -7.64 -18.79 -17.86
N GLU A 147 -6.99 -18.54 -16.71
CA GLU A 147 -7.24 -17.32 -15.92
C GLU A 147 -6.85 -16.07 -16.74
N PRO A 148 -7.64 -14.98 -16.70
CA PRO A 148 -7.33 -13.78 -17.44
C PRO A 148 -6.01 -13.17 -16.98
N ALA A 149 -5.29 -12.55 -17.91
CA ALA A 149 -4.05 -11.87 -17.59
C ALA A 149 -4.33 -10.65 -16.71
N THR A 150 -4.21 -10.80 -15.40
CA THR A 150 -4.24 -9.65 -14.47
C THR A 150 -2.89 -8.96 -14.53
N PRO A 151 -2.76 -7.77 -15.14
CA PRO A 151 -1.50 -7.04 -15.15
C PRO A 151 -1.14 -6.63 -13.73
N GLN A 152 0.16 -6.60 -13.43
CA GLN A 152 0.65 -6.02 -12.18
C GLN A 152 0.29 -4.53 -12.15
N ARG A 153 -0.58 -4.13 -11.23
CA ARG A 153 -0.58 -2.74 -10.74
C ARG A 153 0.70 -2.58 -9.93
N ARG A 154 1.64 -1.77 -10.42
CA ARG A 154 2.84 -1.39 -9.67
C ARG A 154 2.39 -0.70 -8.38
N PRO A 155 2.70 -1.23 -7.18
CA PRO A 155 2.46 -0.50 -5.95
C PRO A 155 3.33 0.78 -5.97
N GLY A 156 2.71 1.96 -6.03
CA GLY A 156 3.42 3.25 -6.01
C GLY A 156 3.46 4.04 -7.33
N MET A 157 2.87 3.55 -8.41
CA MET A 157 2.53 4.39 -9.58
C MET A 157 1.03 4.33 -9.78
N GLU A 158 0.30 5.12 -8.99
CA GLU A 158 -1.04 5.52 -9.38
C GLU A 158 -0.88 6.34 -10.66
N SER A 159 -1.50 5.89 -11.75
CA SER A 159 -1.66 6.71 -12.93
C SER A 159 -2.48 7.93 -12.52
N PHE A 160 -1.81 9.03 -12.22
CA PHE A 160 -2.45 10.33 -12.25
C PHE A 160 -2.81 10.58 -13.70
N THR A 161 -4.09 10.46 -14.02
CA THR A 161 -4.64 11.18 -15.16
C THR A 161 -4.47 12.65 -14.80
N LEU A 162 -3.65 13.37 -15.55
CA LEU A 162 -3.72 14.83 -15.48
C LEU A 162 -5.19 15.18 -15.78
N PRO A 163 -5.85 16.02 -14.97
CA PRO A 163 -7.12 16.58 -15.39
C PRO A 163 -6.89 17.22 -16.76
N GLU A 164 -7.77 16.96 -17.72
CA GLU A 164 -7.81 17.77 -18.93
C GLU A 164 -7.88 19.22 -18.46
N TRP A 165 -6.92 20.02 -18.94
CA TRP A 165 -6.88 21.47 -18.82
C TRP A 165 -8.25 22.09 -19.14
N GLU A 166 -9.12 22.23 -18.14
CA GLU A 166 -10.28 23.09 -18.28
C GLU A 166 -9.80 24.54 -18.22
N GLU A 167 -10.12 25.28 -19.27
CA GLU A 167 -9.72 26.64 -19.68
C GLU A 167 -9.98 27.78 -18.66
N SER A 168 -10.09 27.50 -17.37
CA SER A 168 -10.32 28.51 -16.34
C SER A 168 -9.48 28.25 -15.09
N MET A 169 -8.17 28.47 -15.18
CA MET A 169 -7.37 28.83 -14.02
C MET A 169 -7.13 30.35 -14.01
N PRO A 170 -7.46 31.09 -12.95
CA PRO A 170 -6.96 32.44 -12.81
C PRO A 170 -5.45 32.38 -12.53
N LEU A 171 -4.67 33.12 -13.32
CA LEU A 171 -3.24 33.31 -13.09
C LEU A 171 -3.06 34.02 -11.72
N VAL A 172 -2.55 33.32 -10.70
CA VAL A 172 -2.15 33.99 -9.45
C VAL A 172 -0.74 34.53 -9.66
N VAL A 173 -0.65 35.79 -10.05
CA VAL A 173 0.59 36.57 -9.99
C VAL A 173 0.68 37.15 -8.58
N GLY A 174 1.65 36.70 -7.78
CA GLY A 174 2.16 37.53 -6.69
C GLY A 174 2.38 36.96 -5.29
N GLN A 175 2.66 35.66 -5.08
CA GLN A 175 3.29 35.23 -3.82
C GLN A 175 4.44 34.23 -4.03
N SER A 176 5.52 34.42 -3.25
CA SER A 176 6.80 33.74 -3.42
C SER A 176 6.82 32.36 -2.77
N LEU A 177 7.66 31.47 -3.32
CA LEU A 177 7.85 30.07 -2.92
C LEU A 177 8.27 29.87 -1.44
N ALA A 178 8.59 30.93 -0.69
CA ALA A 178 9.00 30.85 0.71
C ALA A 178 7.84 30.64 1.70
N GLU A 179 6.58 30.95 1.35
CA GLU A 179 5.42 30.65 2.20
C GLU A 179 4.98 29.18 2.12
N LEU A 180 5.61 28.39 1.23
CA LEU A 180 5.30 26.97 1.00
C LEU A 180 6.12 26.00 1.85
N THR A 181 7.12 26.47 2.59
CA THR A 181 7.91 25.62 3.50
C THR A 181 8.52 26.47 4.59
N ASP A 182 7.97 26.42 5.80
CA ASP A 182 8.71 26.89 6.97
C ASP A 182 8.46 26.00 8.20
N MET A 183 9.13 24.85 8.19
CA MET A 183 9.50 24.11 9.39
C MET A 183 10.84 24.70 9.86
N LEU A 184 10.84 25.38 11.01
CA LEU A 184 12.07 25.92 11.59
C LEU A 184 12.93 24.80 12.21
N ALA A 185 14.20 24.74 11.78
CA ALA A 185 15.28 23.92 12.35
C ALA A 185 15.71 24.42 13.75
N PRO A 186 16.38 23.60 14.60
CA PRO A 186 16.71 24.01 15.96
C PRO A 186 17.84 25.05 16.03
N GLU A 187 17.70 25.96 16.99
CA GLU A 187 18.51 27.16 17.27
C GLU A 187 20.00 26.88 17.55
N PRO A 188 20.94 27.71 17.03
CA PRO A 188 22.29 27.80 17.54
C PRO A 188 22.55 29.06 18.38
N VAL A 189 23.55 28.90 19.25
CA VAL A 189 24.01 29.75 20.35
C VAL A 189 24.40 31.18 19.93
N ARG A 190 24.11 32.15 20.80
CA ARG A 190 24.47 33.58 20.67
C ARG A 190 25.93 33.85 21.05
N GLU A 191 26.68 34.48 20.14
CA GLU A 191 27.76 35.42 20.50
C GLU A 191 27.65 36.70 19.65
N PRO A 192 28.10 37.87 20.14
CA PRO A 192 27.67 39.16 19.64
C PRO A 192 28.72 39.86 18.80
N VAL A 193 28.38 40.38 17.61
CA VAL A 193 29.24 41.36 16.92
C VAL A 193 28.44 42.44 16.18
N ARG A 194 28.48 43.62 16.82
CA ARG A 194 28.65 45.01 16.35
C ARG A 194 27.60 45.72 15.48
N GLN A 195 27.31 46.93 15.97
CA GLN A 195 26.52 48.03 15.43
C GLN A 195 26.90 48.43 14.01
N ALA A 196 25.89 48.84 13.24
CA ALA A 196 26.04 49.83 12.19
C ALA A 196 24.95 50.91 12.37
N ASP A 197 25.38 52.16 12.21
CA ASP A 197 24.80 53.41 12.69
C ASP A 197 23.38 53.77 12.21
N SER A 198 22.70 54.47 13.13
CA SER A 198 21.30 54.84 13.18
C SER A 198 20.97 56.23 12.62
N ALA A 199 21.47 56.60 11.45
CA ALA A 199 21.47 58.03 11.09
C ALA A 199 20.43 58.53 10.08
N ASN A 200 19.62 57.71 9.38
CA ASN A 200 18.72 58.29 8.35
C ASN A 200 17.54 57.41 7.89
N LEU A 201 16.56 57.15 8.76
CA LEU A 201 15.26 56.66 8.30
C LEU A 201 14.14 57.59 8.82
N PRO A 202 13.37 58.25 7.94
CA PRO A 202 12.31 59.15 8.36
C PRO A 202 11.14 58.36 8.96
N MET A 203 10.67 58.82 10.13
CA MET A 203 9.52 58.29 10.85
C MET A 203 8.22 58.42 10.02
N LEU A 204 7.44 57.34 9.96
CA LEU A 204 6.01 57.39 9.64
C LEU A 204 5.21 57.08 10.92
N ALA A 205 4.22 57.92 11.20
CA ALA A 205 3.41 57.86 12.41
C ALA A 205 2.59 56.56 12.52
N PRO A 206 2.32 56.06 13.73
CA PRO A 206 1.52 54.85 13.92
C PRO A 206 0.05 55.09 13.53
N LEU A 207 -0.49 54.24 12.64
CA LEU A 207 -1.93 54.13 12.39
C LEU A 207 -2.55 53.30 13.51
N GLU A 208 -3.33 53.93 14.39
CA GLU A 208 -4.17 53.20 15.35
C GLU A 208 -5.40 52.62 14.63
N LEU A 209 -5.51 51.29 14.63
CA LEU A 209 -6.71 50.58 14.20
C LEU A 209 -7.55 50.20 15.42
N PRO A 210 -8.87 50.47 15.44
CA PRO A 210 -9.73 50.14 16.56
C PRO A 210 -9.86 48.63 16.72
N TRP A 211 -9.46 48.12 17.89
CA TRP A 211 -9.74 46.76 18.34
C TRP A 211 -11.27 46.56 18.38
N ALA A 212 -11.77 45.67 17.53
CA ALA A 212 -13.03 44.99 17.77
C ALA A 212 -12.70 43.57 18.24
N PRO A 213 -13.39 43.03 19.26
CA PRO A 213 -13.09 41.70 19.79
C PRO A 213 -13.27 40.65 18.68
N VAL A 214 -12.20 39.92 18.40
CA VAL A 214 -12.18 38.82 17.43
C VAL A 214 -13.20 37.77 17.88
N PRO A 215 -14.24 37.45 17.07
CA PRO A 215 -15.13 36.36 17.41
C PRO A 215 -14.35 35.05 17.42
N LYS A 216 -14.45 34.29 18.51
CA LYS A 216 -13.80 32.97 18.65
C LYS A 216 -14.15 32.09 17.44
N PRO A 217 -13.18 31.40 16.82
CA PRO A 217 -13.45 30.61 15.63
C PRO A 217 -14.47 29.52 15.96
N ARG A 218 -15.61 29.55 15.27
CA ARG A 218 -16.55 28.43 15.26
C ARG A 218 -15.84 27.28 14.57
N VAL A 219 -15.52 26.22 15.32
CA VAL A 219 -15.03 24.96 14.76
C VAL A 219 -16.14 24.42 13.86
N THR A 220 -16.02 24.62 12.55
CA THR A 220 -16.81 23.87 11.58
C THR A 220 -16.48 22.39 11.75
N GLU A 221 -17.43 21.62 12.26
CA GLU A 221 -17.38 20.17 12.46
C GLU A 221 -17.02 19.47 11.15
N ARG A 222 -15.73 19.33 10.85
CA ARG A 222 -15.25 18.46 9.78
C ARG A 222 -15.49 17.02 10.22
N GLU A 223 -16.18 16.24 9.38
CA GLU A 223 -16.58 14.84 9.52
C GLU A 223 -15.67 14.02 10.48
N GLN A 224 -16.10 13.87 11.73
CA GLN A 224 -15.35 13.15 12.78
C GLN A 224 -15.73 11.67 12.80
N VAL A 225 -14.71 10.80 12.77
CA VAL A 225 -14.87 9.34 12.79
C VAL A 225 -14.26 8.76 14.06
N LEU A 226 -15.03 7.95 14.78
CA LEU A 226 -14.62 7.29 16.02
C LEU A 226 -14.34 5.82 15.76
N VAL A 227 -13.13 5.36 16.07
CA VAL A 227 -12.75 3.95 15.94
C VAL A 227 -12.83 3.29 17.31
N TYR A 228 -13.70 2.29 17.47
CA TYR A 228 -13.96 1.65 18.77
C TYR A 228 -13.85 0.12 18.72
N GLY A 229 -13.28 -0.47 19.77
CA GLY A 229 -13.30 -1.94 19.97
C GLY A 229 -12.36 -2.74 19.07
N TRP A 230 -11.44 -2.09 18.36
CA TRP A 230 -10.40 -2.74 17.56
C TRP A 230 -9.13 -2.98 18.39
N GLY A 231 -8.40 -4.07 18.12
CA GLY A 231 -7.07 -4.29 18.71
C GLY A 231 -6.07 -3.23 18.28
N ALA A 232 -4.99 -3.01 19.03
CA ALA A 232 -4.05 -1.90 18.85
C ALA A 232 -3.53 -1.75 17.40
N ASP A 233 -3.08 -2.84 16.78
CA ASP A 233 -2.58 -2.85 15.41
C ASP A 233 -3.67 -2.54 14.37
N ALA A 234 -4.88 -3.09 14.58
CA ALA A 234 -6.01 -2.87 13.68
C ALA A 234 -6.57 -1.44 13.81
N ALA A 235 -6.61 -0.90 15.03
CA ALA A 235 -6.98 0.48 15.28
C ALA A 235 -6.01 1.46 14.62
N ALA A 236 -4.69 1.21 14.74
CA ALA A 236 -3.66 2.01 14.09
C ALA A 236 -3.80 2.00 12.56
N GLY A 237 -4.06 0.83 11.96
CA GLY A 237 -4.31 0.69 10.53
C GLY A 237 -5.55 1.46 10.07
N LEU A 238 -6.67 1.37 10.81
CA LEU A 238 -7.89 2.11 10.49
C LEU A 238 -7.71 3.62 10.63
N VAL A 239 -7.01 4.08 11.67
CA VAL A 239 -6.68 5.50 11.85
C VAL A 239 -5.85 6.00 10.68
N GLN A 240 -4.85 5.25 10.23
CA GLN A 240 -4.01 5.64 9.10
C GLN A 240 -4.80 5.72 7.79
N VAL A 241 -5.67 4.75 7.51
CA VAL A 241 -6.52 4.72 6.30
C VAL A 241 -7.52 5.87 6.30
N LEU A 242 -8.24 6.06 7.40
CA LEU A 242 -9.29 7.08 7.50
C LEU A 242 -8.69 8.50 7.54
N SER A 243 -7.56 8.70 8.25
CA SER A 243 -6.87 10.00 8.27
C SER A 243 -6.24 10.34 6.92
N GLY A 244 -5.69 9.34 6.21
CA GLY A 244 -5.17 9.50 4.85
C GLY A 244 -6.24 9.93 3.84
N ALA A 245 -7.51 9.65 4.12
CA ALA A 245 -8.65 10.07 3.29
C ALA A 245 -9.27 11.42 3.70
N GLY A 246 -8.65 12.13 4.66
CA GLY A 246 -9.05 13.47 5.10
C GLY A 246 -10.06 13.52 6.26
N PHE A 247 -10.39 12.39 6.88
CA PHE A 247 -11.27 12.36 8.05
C PHE A 247 -10.52 12.72 9.33
N THR A 248 -11.20 13.35 10.29
CA THR A 248 -10.66 13.53 11.64
C THR A 248 -10.99 12.28 12.46
N VAL A 249 -9.97 11.43 12.70
CA VAL A 249 -10.17 10.12 13.31
C VAL A 249 -9.67 10.11 14.75
N LYS A 250 -10.49 9.62 15.67
CA LYS A 250 -10.10 9.41 17.08
C LYS A 250 -10.36 7.97 17.48
N VAL A 251 -9.37 7.32 18.11
CA VAL A 251 -9.59 6.05 18.81
C VAL A 251 -10.40 6.35 20.06
N ALA A 252 -11.61 5.78 20.12
CA ALA A 252 -12.61 6.12 21.12
C ALA A 252 -12.65 5.06 22.23
N SER A 253 -12.85 5.51 23.47
CA SER A 253 -13.23 4.65 24.59
C SER A 253 -14.74 4.43 24.62
N THR A 254 -15.22 3.51 25.46
CA THR A 254 -16.66 3.27 25.67
C THR A 254 -17.41 4.56 26.06
N GLY A 255 -16.81 5.43 26.86
CA GLY A 255 -17.40 6.72 27.24
C GLY A 255 -17.48 7.72 26.07
N ASP A 256 -16.46 7.76 25.21
CA ASP A 256 -16.46 8.63 24.02
C ASP A 256 -17.56 8.22 23.02
N VAL A 257 -17.78 6.91 22.86
CA VAL A 257 -18.81 6.38 21.96
C VAL A 257 -20.22 6.68 22.47
N CYS A 258 -20.46 6.56 23.78
CA CYS A 258 -21.77 6.92 24.36
C CYS A 258 -22.06 8.42 24.30
N ALA A 259 -21.03 9.26 24.37
CA ALA A 259 -21.15 10.72 24.23
C ALA A 259 -21.24 11.18 22.76
N ALA A 260 -21.12 10.26 21.79
CA ALA A 260 -21.04 10.60 20.39
C ALA A 260 -22.37 11.12 19.82
N THR A 261 -22.29 12.10 18.93
CA THR A 261 -23.46 12.78 18.33
C THR A 261 -23.83 12.17 16.97
N GLU A 262 -25.01 12.49 16.44
CA GLU A 262 -25.49 12.02 15.12
C GLU A 262 -24.60 12.47 13.93
N ALA A 263 -23.74 13.46 14.14
CA ALA A 263 -22.74 13.90 13.16
C ALA A 263 -21.50 12.99 13.10
N GLN A 264 -21.27 12.19 14.13
CA GLN A 264 -20.08 11.34 14.22
C GLN A 264 -20.39 9.94 13.69
N VAL A 265 -19.42 9.37 12.97
CA VAL A 265 -19.49 7.99 12.48
C VAL A 265 -18.65 7.10 13.37
N VAL A 266 -19.23 6.06 13.96
CA VAL A 266 -18.53 5.09 14.80
C VAL A 266 -18.24 3.84 13.98
N VAL A 267 -16.96 3.49 13.84
CA VAL A 267 -16.49 2.27 13.17
C VAL A 267 -16.07 1.26 14.23
N ALA A 268 -16.81 0.16 14.35
CA ALA A 268 -16.58 -0.85 15.38
C ALA A 268 -16.82 -2.28 14.85
N PRO A 269 -16.13 -3.30 15.39
CA PRO A 269 -16.42 -4.68 15.05
C PRO A 269 -17.74 -5.12 15.73
N LEU A 270 -18.48 -6.03 15.10
CA LEU A 270 -19.79 -6.48 15.59
C LEU A 270 -19.78 -6.92 17.06
N PRO A 271 -18.81 -7.74 17.54
CA PRO A 271 -18.79 -8.16 18.94
C PRO A 271 -18.68 -6.99 19.94
N ALA A 272 -17.97 -5.92 19.59
CA ALA A 272 -17.83 -4.76 20.48
C ALA A 272 -19.14 -3.97 20.61
N MET A 273 -19.91 -3.91 19.51
CA MET A 273 -21.22 -3.26 19.50
C MET A 273 -22.29 -4.09 20.21
N GLU A 274 -22.23 -5.42 20.10
CA GLU A 274 -23.12 -6.32 20.83
C GLU A 274 -22.92 -6.23 22.35
N VAL A 275 -21.67 -6.07 22.82
CA VAL A 275 -21.36 -5.88 24.24
C VAL A 275 -21.84 -4.52 24.75
N LEU A 276 -21.75 -3.47 23.92
CA LEU A 276 -22.21 -2.14 24.30
C LEU A 276 -23.72 -2.10 24.52
N ALA A 277 -24.50 -2.91 23.75
CA ALA A 277 -25.93 -3.17 23.92
C ALA A 277 -26.82 -1.94 24.18
N GLN A 278 -26.38 -0.74 23.75
CA GLN A 278 -27.04 0.53 23.99
C GLN A 278 -27.28 1.25 22.68
N ARG A 279 -28.40 1.98 22.61
CA ARG A 279 -28.78 2.75 21.43
C ARG A 279 -27.93 4.02 21.36
N LEU A 280 -26.95 4.00 20.47
CA LEU A 280 -26.10 5.16 20.20
C LEU A 280 -26.84 6.20 19.36
N ARG A 281 -26.53 7.47 19.60
CA ARG A 281 -26.96 8.58 18.75
C ARG A 281 -26.09 8.70 17.49
N ALA A 282 -24.84 8.28 17.55
CA ALA A 282 -23.94 8.30 16.41
C ALA A 282 -24.31 7.29 15.30
N GLN A 283 -23.84 7.55 14.08
CA GLN A 283 -24.04 6.64 12.97
C GLN A 283 -23.04 5.47 13.05
N VAL A 284 -23.53 4.26 13.27
CA VAL A 284 -22.66 3.09 13.49
C VAL A 284 -22.42 2.32 12.19
N LEU A 285 -21.14 2.13 11.85
CA LEU A 285 -20.65 1.25 10.80
C LEU A 285 -20.02 0.01 11.44
N VAL A 286 -20.63 -1.15 11.23
CA VAL A 286 -20.18 -2.40 11.85
C VAL A 286 -19.33 -3.22 10.89
N ALA A 287 -18.21 -3.76 11.37
CA ALA A 287 -17.41 -4.73 10.62
C ALA A 287 -17.65 -6.18 11.11
N GLY A 288 -17.90 -7.11 10.19
CA GLY A 288 -18.16 -8.53 10.49
C GLY A 288 -17.57 -9.50 9.47
N LYS A 289 -17.34 -10.76 9.84
CA LYS A 289 -16.61 -11.75 9.01
C LYS A 289 -17.50 -12.53 8.04
N ALA A 290 -18.76 -12.75 8.42
CA ALA A 290 -19.69 -13.58 7.66
C ALA A 290 -20.97 -12.78 7.36
N PRO A 291 -21.08 -12.13 6.19
CA PRO A 291 -22.19 -11.21 5.89
C PRO A 291 -23.58 -11.85 6.08
N GLU A 292 -23.76 -13.12 5.69
CA GLU A 292 -25.03 -13.83 5.81
C GLU A 292 -25.50 -14.01 7.26
N ARG A 293 -24.55 -14.15 8.21
CA ARG A 293 -24.84 -14.36 9.63
C ARG A 293 -24.75 -13.09 10.46
N ASP A 294 -23.91 -12.15 10.02
CA ASP A 294 -23.57 -10.94 10.78
C ASP A 294 -24.47 -9.75 10.40
N LEU A 295 -25.09 -9.76 9.20
CA LEU A 295 -26.00 -8.68 8.78
C LEU A 295 -27.26 -8.57 9.67
N PRO A 296 -27.97 -9.67 10.02
CA PRO A 296 -29.11 -9.59 10.95
C PRO A 296 -28.70 -9.10 12.34
N ARG A 297 -27.50 -9.48 12.80
CA ARG A 297 -26.94 -9.06 14.09
C ARG A 297 -26.53 -7.59 14.08
N ALA A 298 -25.97 -7.10 12.97
CA ALA A 298 -25.67 -5.69 12.77
C ALA A 298 -26.94 -4.83 12.77
N GLN A 299 -28.04 -5.33 12.19
CA GLN A 299 -29.35 -4.66 12.25
C GLN A 299 -29.91 -4.60 13.67
N ALA A 300 -29.71 -5.66 14.47
CA ALA A 300 -30.15 -5.70 15.87
C ALA A 300 -29.45 -4.65 16.75
N VAL A 301 -28.20 -4.28 16.43
CA VAL A 301 -27.46 -3.18 17.09
C VAL A 301 -27.68 -1.81 16.43
N HIS A 302 -28.68 -1.69 15.55
CA HIS A 302 -29.03 -0.48 14.81
C HIS A 302 -27.90 0.09 13.94
N ALA A 303 -27.02 -0.77 13.42
CA ALA A 303 -25.97 -0.33 12.50
C ALA A 303 -26.57 0.24 11.20
N ARG A 304 -26.09 1.42 10.79
CA ARG A 304 -26.49 2.09 9.53
C ARG A 304 -25.73 1.53 8.32
N GLY A 305 -24.62 0.84 8.55
CA GLY A 305 -23.84 0.17 7.51
C GLY A 305 -23.11 -1.07 8.04
N PHE A 306 -22.75 -1.95 7.11
CA PHE A 306 -21.99 -3.16 7.38
C PHE A 306 -20.82 -3.29 6.40
N VAL A 307 -19.64 -3.62 6.90
CA VAL A 307 -18.45 -3.89 6.09
C VAL A 307 -17.97 -5.31 6.37
N ALA A 308 -17.81 -6.11 5.31
CA ALA A 308 -17.26 -7.46 5.44
C ALA A 308 -15.76 -7.40 5.77
N ALA A 309 -15.31 -8.26 6.67
CA ALA A 309 -13.91 -8.45 7.03
C ALA A 309 -13.28 -9.55 6.13
N PRO A 310 -12.01 -9.39 5.67
CA PRO A 310 -11.10 -8.28 5.95
C PRO A 310 -11.62 -6.96 5.37
N VAL A 311 -11.53 -5.89 6.16
CA VAL A 311 -12.09 -4.58 5.84
C VAL A 311 -11.37 -4.03 4.62
N ASP A 312 -12.07 -3.99 3.49
CA ASP A 312 -11.59 -3.31 2.28
C ASP A 312 -11.54 -1.78 2.54
N PRO A 313 -10.37 -1.14 2.45
CA PRO A 313 -10.21 0.30 2.68
C PRO A 313 -11.12 1.17 1.82
N ASP A 314 -11.32 0.81 0.54
CA ASP A 314 -12.14 1.57 -0.38
C ASP A 314 -13.63 1.47 -0.02
N LEU A 315 -14.06 0.27 0.39
CA LEU A 315 -15.44 0.04 0.82
C LEU A 315 -15.74 0.74 2.15
N LEU A 316 -14.78 0.75 3.09
CA LEU A 316 -14.86 1.49 4.35
C LEU A 316 -15.03 2.99 4.06
N LEU A 317 -14.18 3.57 3.22
CA LEU A 317 -14.20 4.99 2.91
C LEU A 317 -15.48 5.42 2.21
N ARG A 318 -15.96 4.64 1.23
CA ARG A 318 -17.25 4.88 0.57
C ARG A 318 -18.41 4.82 1.56
N SER A 319 -18.38 3.86 2.49
CA SER A 319 -19.42 3.70 3.51
C SER A 319 -19.42 4.87 4.50
N VAL A 320 -18.26 5.30 4.97
CA VAL A 320 -18.11 6.45 5.88
C VAL A 320 -18.56 7.75 5.19
N ARG A 321 -18.14 8.02 3.94
CA ARG A 321 -18.58 9.20 3.16
C ARG A 321 -20.09 9.23 2.90
N ARG A 322 -20.70 8.06 2.70
CA ARG A 322 -22.16 7.96 2.51
C ARG A 322 -22.90 8.31 3.79
N LEU A 323 -22.40 7.85 4.94
CA LEU A 323 -22.98 8.09 6.25
C LEU A 323 -22.77 9.56 6.69
N SER A 324 -21.60 10.14 6.47
CA SER A 324 -21.33 11.55 6.78
C SER A 324 -22.23 12.49 5.98
N ARG A 325 -22.34 12.31 4.66
CA ARG A 325 -23.24 13.11 3.80
C ARG A 325 -24.72 12.97 4.16
N ALA A 326 -25.16 11.77 4.55
CA ALA A 326 -26.52 11.56 5.02
C ALA A 326 -26.81 12.30 6.33
N SER A 327 -25.78 12.56 7.16
CA SER A 327 -25.90 13.42 8.35
C SER A 327 -26.06 14.89 7.97
N ASP A 328 -25.27 15.37 7.02
CA ASP A 328 -25.33 16.77 6.57
C ASP A 328 -26.67 17.11 5.91
N GLU A 329 -27.20 16.24 5.05
CA GLU A 329 -28.52 16.46 4.44
C GLU A 329 -29.67 16.44 5.47
N ALA A 330 -29.57 15.62 6.51
CA ALA A 330 -30.56 15.59 7.59
C ALA A 330 -30.53 16.87 8.44
N ARG A 331 -29.33 17.47 8.61
CA ARG A 331 -29.13 18.76 9.29
C ARG A 331 -29.71 19.93 8.50
N LEU A 332 -29.48 20.00 7.19
CA LEU A 332 -30.04 21.08 6.36
C LEU A 332 -31.58 21.09 6.35
N LYS A 333 -32.22 19.90 6.42
CA LYS A 333 -33.69 19.77 6.46
C LYS A 333 -34.33 20.12 7.81
N HIS A 334 -33.60 20.09 8.91
CA HIS A 334 -34.10 20.48 10.25
C HIS A 334 -33.78 21.94 10.60
N ALA A 335 -33.00 22.64 9.76
CA ALA A 335 -32.64 24.04 9.94
C ALA A 335 -33.43 25.01 9.02
N SER A 336 -34.35 24.49 8.21
CA SER A 336 -35.36 25.24 7.45
C SER A 336 -36.74 25.02 8.04
#